data_AF-A0A8S2U6B9-F1
#
_entry.id   AF-A0A8S2U6B9-F1
#
_cell.length_a   1.000
_cell.length_b   1.000
_cell.length_c   1.000
_cell.angle_alpha   90.00
_cell.angle_beta   90.00
_cell.angle_gamma   90.00
#
_symmetry.space_group_name_H-M   'P 1'
#
loop_
_entity.id
_entity.type
_entity.pdbx_description
1 polymer ?
#
loop_
_entity_poly.entity_id
_entity_poly.type
_entity_poly.pdbx_seq_one_letter_code
_entity_poly.pdbx_strand_id
1 'polypeptide(L)'
;LSHPKTTNPLLKFLFVYITKGLEKAIESLETSSSTTEATVETKTVDNSDASKNATRQIVNGLDEEANTKITTITELQVFLAAVEKAKTSTNEQELVESIRKFHLVREHMPTTILGSVAIWSALLEKMPMTAMIRNLGKMSEINLLKENSQAEKQIVERLNDQQQLRRARIHPFNLLVALETYKRGEGIKGKLKWNVNEMVKQALESAFYSSFKFVEPTNKRFCLGLDVSGSMAGAMINGSPTINAAVGSCAMCMVTVRTEPYTKVVDQSLETVMDVTRKISMGNTDCALPMMWAIDHKEDIDIFIVYTDNETWYGEIHPSGALKKYRIKMNKPQAKLIVCGMASNKFTIADPNDGGMLDIVGFDSAAPQIISQFSLGLL
;
A
#
# COMPACT_ATOMS: atom_id res chain seq x y z
N LEU A 1 1.48 -29.79 -0.55
CA LEU A 1 1.88 -29.32 0.80
C LEU A 1 0.68 -29.19 1.74
N SER A 2 -0.39 -28.47 1.39
CA SER A 2 -1.55 -28.29 2.29
C SER A 2 -2.60 -29.42 2.27
N HIS A 3 -2.53 -30.37 1.32
CA HIS A 3 -3.56 -31.41 1.08
C HIS A 3 -5.00 -30.90 1.30
N PRO A 4 -5.39 -29.78 0.66
CA PRO A 4 -6.65 -29.13 0.98
C PRO A 4 -7.80 -30.04 0.55
N LYS A 5 -8.63 -30.44 1.53
CA LYS A 5 -9.89 -31.16 1.27
C LYS A 5 -11.02 -30.15 1.33
N THR A 6 -11.79 -30.06 0.24
CA THR A 6 -12.96 -29.19 0.15
C THR A 6 -14.14 -29.98 -0.37
N THR A 7 -15.30 -29.78 0.24
CA THR A 7 -16.60 -30.29 -0.22
C THR A 7 -17.26 -29.34 -1.22
N ASN A 8 -16.74 -28.12 -1.38
CA ASN A 8 -17.29 -27.15 -2.31
C ASN A 8 -16.87 -27.55 -3.75
N PRO A 9 -17.84 -27.82 -4.65
CA PRO A 9 -17.54 -28.28 -5.99
C PRO A 9 -16.82 -27.24 -6.86
N LEU A 10 -17.05 -25.93 -6.62
CA LEU A 10 -16.33 -24.84 -7.31
C LEU A 10 -14.85 -24.85 -6.93
N LEU A 11 -14.55 -25.00 -5.64
CA LEU A 11 -13.17 -25.07 -5.15
C LEU A 11 -12.47 -26.35 -5.62
N LYS A 12 -13.19 -27.46 -5.71
CA LYS A 12 -12.67 -28.71 -6.29
C LYS A 12 -12.28 -28.51 -7.76
N PHE A 13 -13.17 -27.91 -8.56
CA PHE A 13 -12.91 -27.61 -9.96
C PHE A 13 -11.69 -26.68 -10.12
N LEU A 14 -11.66 -25.58 -9.35
CA LEU A 14 -10.54 -24.64 -9.36
C LEU A 14 -9.22 -25.31 -8.97
N PHE A 15 -9.23 -26.21 -7.97
CA PHE A 15 -8.03 -26.94 -7.58
C PHE A 15 -7.49 -27.82 -8.71
N VAL A 16 -8.37 -28.51 -9.45
CA VAL A 16 -7.96 -29.28 -10.63
C VAL A 16 -7.42 -28.35 -11.70
N TYR A 17 -8.07 -27.21 -11.98
CA TYR A 17 -7.57 -26.21 -12.93
C TYR A 17 -6.15 -25.73 -12.58
N ILE A 18 -5.91 -25.35 -11.32
CA ILE A 18 -4.60 -24.85 -10.87
C ILE A 18 -3.51 -25.92 -10.96
N THR A 19 -3.84 -27.19 -10.68
CA THR A 19 -2.86 -28.28 -10.61
C THR A 19 -2.64 -28.99 -11.93
N LYS A 20 -3.65 -29.01 -12.81
CA LYS A 20 -3.70 -29.86 -14.00
C LYS A 20 -4.11 -29.14 -15.28
N GLY A 21 -4.51 -27.87 -15.21
CA GLY A 21 -4.98 -27.09 -16.36
C GLY A 21 -6.49 -27.23 -16.63
N LEU A 22 -6.99 -26.38 -17.55
CA LEU A 22 -8.42 -26.24 -17.83
C LEU A 22 -9.04 -27.49 -18.46
N GLU A 23 -8.35 -28.13 -19.41
CA GLU A 23 -8.83 -29.35 -20.08
C GLU A 23 -9.12 -30.46 -19.07
N LYS A 24 -8.15 -30.76 -18.20
CA LYS A 24 -8.30 -31.77 -17.15
C LYS A 24 -9.34 -31.40 -16.09
N ALA A 25 -9.55 -30.11 -15.85
CA ALA A 25 -10.62 -29.66 -14.97
C ALA A 25 -11.99 -29.97 -15.56
N ILE A 26 -12.19 -29.71 -16.87
CA ILE A 26 -13.43 -30.02 -17.59
C ILE A 26 -13.68 -31.53 -17.60
N GLU A 27 -12.67 -32.34 -17.95
CA GLU A 27 -12.76 -33.82 -17.94
C GLU A 27 -13.15 -34.38 -16.55
N SER A 28 -12.68 -33.75 -15.46
CA SER A 28 -12.99 -34.19 -14.09
C SER A 28 -14.47 -34.04 -13.71
N LEU A 29 -15.22 -33.20 -14.42
CA LEU A 29 -16.66 -33.05 -14.24
C LEU A 29 -17.43 -34.11 -15.03
N GLU A 30 -16.99 -34.39 -16.26
CA GLU A 30 -17.60 -35.40 -17.13
C GLU A 30 -17.47 -36.82 -16.53
N THR A 31 -16.32 -37.09 -15.90
CA THR A 31 -16.08 -38.35 -15.17
C THR A 31 -16.80 -38.43 -13.83
N SER A 32 -17.23 -37.34 -13.22
CA SER A 32 -18.02 -37.39 -11.97
C SER A 32 -19.53 -37.49 -12.20
N SER A 33 -20.01 -37.24 -13.42
CA SER A 33 -21.35 -37.66 -13.89
C SER A 33 -21.46 -39.15 -14.22
N SER A 34 -20.33 -39.88 -14.30
CA SER A 34 -20.27 -41.32 -14.50
C SER A 34 -19.35 -41.96 -13.46
N THR A 35 -19.94 -42.51 -12.39
CA THR A 35 -19.27 -43.30 -11.33
C THR A 35 -18.41 -42.57 -10.28
N THR A 36 -18.64 -43.00 -9.04
CA THR A 36 -17.98 -42.69 -7.78
C THR A 36 -16.50 -43.11 -7.73
N GLU A 37 -15.73 -42.31 -7.00
CA GLU A 37 -14.37 -42.55 -6.49
C GLU A 37 -13.21 -42.66 -7.49
N ALA A 38 -12.35 -41.64 -7.49
CA ALA A 38 -10.94 -41.82 -7.80
C ALA A 38 -10.06 -40.80 -7.04
N THR A 39 -9.16 -41.34 -6.23
CA THR A 39 -8.03 -40.69 -5.57
C THR A 39 -7.08 -40.10 -6.61
N VAL A 40 -6.74 -38.82 -6.46
CA VAL A 40 -5.83 -38.12 -7.38
C VAL A 40 -4.44 -38.00 -6.76
N GLU A 41 -3.49 -38.75 -7.33
CA GLU A 41 -2.05 -38.55 -7.12
C GLU A 41 -1.54 -37.29 -7.84
N THR A 42 -0.64 -36.58 -7.16
CA THR A 42 -0.09 -35.28 -7.51
C THR A 42 1.22 -35.37 -8.29
N LYS A 43 1.36 -34.55 -9.34
CA LYS A 43 2.64 -33.94 -9.74
C LYS A 43 2.41 -32.65 -10.55
N THR A 44 3.36 -31.74 -10.39
CA THR A 44 3.54 -30.37 -10.94
C THR A 44 2.59 -29.26 -10.44
N VAL A 45 3.20 -28.23 -9.83
CA VAL A 45 2.56 -27.00 -9.36
C VAL A 45 2.91 -25.92 -10.38
N ASP A 46 1.94 -25.49 -11.18
CA ASP A 46 2.12 -24.30 -12.03
C ASP A 46 1.56 -23.07 -11.29
N ASN A 47 2.48 -22.24 -10.79
CA ASN A 47 2.22 -21.17 -9.85
C ASN A 47 2.04 -19.83 -10.58
N SER A 48 1.13 -19.77 -11.57
CA SER A 48 0.88 -18.55 -12.33
C SER A 48 0.01 -17.55 -11.56
N ASP A 49 0.26 -16.24 -11.73
CA ASP A 49 -0.49 -15.17 -11.04
C ASP A 49 -1.98 -15.13 -11.43
N ALA A 50 -2.35 -15.71 -12.58
CA ALA A 50 -3.74 -15.90 -13.00
C ALA A 50 -4.53 -16.84 -12.06
N SER A 51 -3.88 -17.92 -11.59
CA SER A 51 -4.47 -18.87 -10.63
C SER A 51 -4.77 -18.20 -9.29
N LYS A 52 -3.90 -17.28 -8.83
CA LYS A 52 -4.11 -16.53 -7.59
C LYS A 52 -5.27 -15.53 -7.71
N ASN A 53 -5.41 -14.88 -8.86
CA ASN A 53 -6.52 -13.94 -9.10
C ASN A 53 -7.86 -14.65 -9.22
N ALA A 54 -7.96 -15.77 -9.95
CA ALA A 54 -9.17 -16.58 -10.00
C ALA A 54 -9.57 -17.10 -8.59
N THR A 55 -8.58 -17.52 -7.79
CA THR A 55 -8.80 -17.93 -6.39
C THR A 55 -9.29 -16.76 -5.52
N ARG A 56 -8.74 -15.55 -5.70
CA ARG A 56 -9.17 -14.34 -4.97
C ARG A 56 -10.62 -13.95 -5.30
N GLN A 57 -11.05 -14.14 -6.55
CA GLN A 57 -12.45 -13.89 -6.97
C GLN A 57 -13.44 -14.91 -6.40
N ILE A 58 -13.00 -16.14 -6.12
CA ILE A 58 -13.84 -17.21 -5.58
C ILE A 58 -13.84 -17.22 -4.03
N VAL A 59 -12.74 -16.84 -3.38
CA VAL A 59 -12.55 -16.98 -1.92
C VAL A 59 -12.81 -15.67 -1.16
N ASN A 60 -12.55 -14.50 -1.73
CA ASN A 60 -12.69 -13.23 -1.00
C ASN A 60 -13.88 -12.39 -1.49
N GLY A 61 -15.02 -12.55 -0.81
CA GLY A 61 -16.04 -11.50 -0.71
C GLY A 61 -15.62 -10.37 0.24
N LEU A 62 -14.39 -9.85 0.10
CA LEU A 62 -13.84 -8.80 0.97
C LEU A 62 -13.16 -7.63 0.22
N ASP A 63 -13.45 -7.46 -1.07
CA ASP A 63 -13.38 -6.16 -1.73
C ASP A 63 -14.71 -6.01 -2.51
N GLU A 64 -15.64 -5.19 -2.03
CA GLU A 64 -16.99 -4.99 -2.60
C GLU A 64 -16.99 -4.39 -4.02
N GLU A 65 -15.82 -4.04 -4.56
CA GLU A 65 -15.71 -3.42 -5.87
C GLU A 65 -15.24 -4.43 -6.92
N ALA A 66 -16.22 -4.89 -7.70
CA ALA A 66 -16.13 -5.43 -9.06
C ALA A 66 -15.94 -6.95 -9.30
N ASN A 67 -16.11 -7.83 -8.31
CA ASN A 67 -16.12 -9.28 -8.60
C ASN A 67 -17.54 -9.79 -8.84
N THR A 68 -17.82 -10.17 -10.09
CA THR A 68 -18.96 -11.03 -10.44
C THR A 68 -18.91 -12.26 -9.55
N LYS A 69 -19.93 -12.44 -8.72
CA LYS A 69 -20.02 -13.60 -7.84
C LYS A 69 -20.27 -14.83 -8.71
N ILE A 70 -19.22 -15.59 -8.99
CA ILE A 70 -19.34 -16.87 -9.71
C ILE A 70 -20.02 -17.86 -8.76
N THR A 71 -21.21 -18.30 -9.14
CA THR A 71 -22.05 -19.18 -8.31
C THR A 71 -22.19 -20.58 -8.89
N THR A 72 -21.92 -20.75 -10.17
CA THR A 72 -22.04 -22.06 -10.85
C THR A 72 -20.72 -22.51 -11.47
N ILE A 73 -20.57 -23.82 -11.63
CA ILE A 73 -19.40 -24.43 -12.29
C ILE A 73 -19.34 -23.98 -13.76
N THR A 74 -20.49 -23.83 -14.41
CA THR A 74 -20.56 -23.35 -15.80
C THR A 74 -20.06 -21.91 -15.94
N GLU A 75 -20.45 -21.01 -15.03
CA GLU A 75 -19.90 -19.65 -14.98
C GLU A 75 -18.38 -19.67 -14.77
N LEU A 76 -17.89 -20.54 -13.88
CA LEU A 76 -16.46 -20.70 -13.61
C LEU A 76 -15.69 -21.21 -14.84
N GLN A 77 -16.24 -22.19 -15.56
CA GLN A 77 -15.66 -22.71 -16.80
C GLN A 77 -15.56 -21.62 -17.87
N VAL A 78 -16.66 -20.89 -18.10
CA VAL A 78 -16.70 -19.82 -19.11
C VAL A 78 -15.69 -18.72 -18.77
N PHE A 79 -15.60 -18.35 -17.50
CA PHE A 79 -14.63 -17.37 -17.04
C PHE A 79 -13.18 -17.84 -17.24
N LEU A 80 -12.84 -19.07 -16.82
CA LEU A 80 -11.48 -19.59 -16.97
C LEU A 80 -11.09 -19.79 -18.44
N ALA A 81 -12.03 -20.20 -19.29
CA ALA A 81 -11.81 -20.25 -20.74
C ALA A 81 -11.51 -18.85 -21.31
N ALA A 82 -12.22 -17.82 -20.86
CA ALA A 82 -11.93 -16.43 -21.25
C ALA A 82 -10.55 -15.96 -20.77
N VAL A 83 -10.12 -16.35 -19.56
CA VAL A 83 -8.79 -16.07 -19.03
C VAL A 83 -7.70 -16.73 -19.87
N GLU A 84 -7.82 -18.03 -20.20
CA GLU A 84 -6.82 -18.72 -21.04
C GLU A 84 -6.76 -18.14 -22.46
N LYS A 85 -7.91 -17.79 -23.03
CA LYS A 85 -7.98 -17.12 -24.32
C LYS A 85 -7.29 -15.75 -24.29
N ALA A 86 -7.53 -14.98 -23.23
CA ALA A 86 -6.93 -13.65 -23.09
C ALA A 86 -5.40 -13.69 -23.04
N LYS A 87 -4.80 -14.71 -22.41
CA LYS A 87 -3.33 -14.88 -22.32
C LYS A 87 -2.64 -15.07 -23.67
N THR A 88 -3.36 -15.52 -24.69
CA THR A 88 -2.79 -15.90 -26.00
C THR A 88 -3.31 -15.03 -27.15
N SER A 89 -4.44 -14.35 -26.96
CA SER A 89 -5.01 -13.50 -28.00
C SER A 89 -4.15 -12.27 -28.27
N THR A 90 -3.98 -11.97 -29.56
CA THR A 90 -3.37 -10.74 -30.08
C THR A 90 -4.41 -9.78 -30.63
N ASN A 91 -5.69 -10.18 -30.65
CA ASN A 91 -6.78 -9.38 -31.18
C ASN A 91 -7.29 -8.39 -30.13
N GLU A 92 -7.03 -7.11 -30.36
CA GLU A 92 -7.39 -6.02 -29.46
C GLU A 92 -8.90 -5.91 -29.21
N GLN A 93 -9.73 -6.04 -30.25
CA GLN A 93 -11.19 -5.88 -30.12
C GLN A 93 -11.80 -7.01 -29.28
N GLU A 94 -11.36 -8.24 -29.53
CA GLU A 94 -11.78 -9.41 -28.78
C GLU A 94 -11.41 -9.30 -27.29
N LEU A 95 -10.21 -8.78 -27.00
CA LEU A 95 -9.77 -8.56 -25.64
C LEU A 95 -10.57 -7.47 -24.94
N VAL A 96 -10.90 -6.36 -25.63
CA VAL A 96 -11.77 -5.30 -25.10
C VAL A 96 -13.15 -5.86 -24.75
N GLU A 97 -13.75 -6.66 -25.63
CA GLU A 97 -15.03 -7.33 -25.35
C GLU A 97 -14.94 -8.27 -24.15
N SER A 98 -13.85 -9.04 -24.06
CA SER A 98 -13.61 -9.98 -22.96
C SER A 98 -13.42 -9.24 -21.62
N ILE A 99 -12.73 -8.11 -21.60
CA ILE A 99 -12.57 -7.25 -20.42
C ILE A 99 -13.93 -6.78 -19.93
N ARG A 100 -14.77 -6.24 -20.82
CA ARG A 100 -16.09 -5.72 -20.43
C ARG A 100 -17.05 -6.81 -19.98
N LYS A 101 -17.02 -7.97 -20.65
CA LYS A 101 -17.93 -9.09 -20.39
C LYS A 101 -17.57 -9.85 -19.11
N PHE A 102 -16.29 -10.10 -18.88
CA PHE A 102 -15.82 -10.97 -17.80
C PHE A 102 -15.08 -10.21 -16.69
N HIS A 103 -15.00 -8.89 -16.77
CA HIS A 103 -14.26 -8.03 -15.83
C HIS A 103 -12.81 -8.50 -15.64
N LEU A 104 -12.16 -8.85 -16.76
CA LEU A 104 -10.76 -9.23 -16.74
C LEU A 104 -9.89 -8.05 -16.30
N VAL A 105 -8.89 -8.33 -15.47
CA VAL A 105 -7.94 -7.34 -14.98
C VAL A 105 -6.65 -7.34 -15.79
N ARG A 106 -5.80 -6.34 -15.56
CA ARG A 106 -4.51 -6.17 -16.24
C ARG A 106 -3.66 -7.44 -16.20
N GLU A 107 -3.65 -8.14 -15.07
CA GLU A 107 -2.85 -9.35 -14.84
C GLU A 107 -3.26 -10.53 -15.73
N HIS A 108 -4.45 -10.49 -16.34
CA HIS A 108 -4.89 -11.49 -17.33
C HIS A 108 -4.41 -11.19 -18.75
N MET A 109 -3.83 -10.01 -18.99
CA MET A 109 -3.46 -9.54 -20.32
C MET A 109 -1.99 -9.84 -20.67
N PRO A 110 -1.69 -10.20 -21.92
CA PRO A 110 -0.31 -10.33 -22.40
C PRO A 110 0.43 -9.00 -22.33
N THR A 111 1.72 -9.01 -22.00
CA THR A 111 2.52 -7.78 -21.91
C THR A 111 2.61 -7.03 -23.23
N THR A 112 2.51 -7.73 -24.36
CA THR A 112 2.54 -7.18 -25.72
C THR A 112 1.35 -6.27 -26.03
N ILE A 113 0.16 -6.54 -25.47
CA ILE A 113 -1.05 -5.74 -25.74
C ILE A 113 -1.19 -4.54 -24.79
N LEU A 114 -0.41 -4.48 -23.71
CA LEU A 114 -0.48 -3.41 -22.70
C LEU A 114 0.05 -2.04 -23.20
N GLY A 115 0.37 -1.91 -24.49
CA GLY A 115 0.59 -0.63 -25.18
C GLY A 115 -0.68 -0.02 -25.77
N SER A 116 -1.80 -0.75 -25.84
CA SER A 116 -3.04 -0.27 -26.46
C SER A 116 -3.83 0.68 -25.55
N VAL A 117 -4.26 1.82 -26.11
CA VAL A 117 -5.16 2.77 -25.45
C VAL A 117 -6.55 2.18 -25.26
N ALA A 118 -7.08 1.42 -26.22
CA ALA A 118 -8.43 0.85 -26.11
C ALA A 118 -8.52 -0.21 -25.01
N ILE A 119 -7.49 -1.04 -24.85
CA ILE A 119 -7.40 -2.02 -23.76
C ILE A 119 -7.38 -1.33 -22.41
N TRP A 120 -6.51 -0.32 -22.22
CA TRP A 120 -6.45 0.40 -20.95
C TRP A 120 -7.71 1.21 -20.67
N SER A 121 -8.37 1.75 -21.70
CA SER A 121 -9.68 2.39 -21.54
C SER A 121 -10.74 1.40 -21.05
N ALA A 122 -10.79 0.19 -21.61
CA ALA A 122 -11.71 -0.86 -21.17
C ALA A 122 -11.41 -1.34 -19.74
N LEU A 123 -10.12 -1.50 -19.40
CA LEU A 123 -9.70 -1.85 -18.04
C LEU A 123 -10.12 -0.77 -17.04
N LEU A 124 -9.98 0.52 -17.39
CA LEU A 124 -10.27 1.65 -16.49
C LEU A 124 -11.73 1.69 -16.03
N GLU A 125 -12.68 1.24 -16.86
CA GLU A 125 -14.12 1.23 -16.56
C GLU A 125 -14.46 0.58 -15.21
N LYS A 126 -13.76 -0.50 -14.84
CA LYS A 126 -13.97 -1.26 -13.59
C LYS A 126 -12.68 -1.47 -12.79
N MET A 127 -11.63 -0.72 -13.10
CA MET A 127 -10.34 -0.86 -12.42
C MET A 127 -10.45 -0.50 -10.93
N PRO A 128 -10.02 -1.35 -9.99
CA PRO A 128 -10.00 -1.01 -8.56
C PRO A 128 -9.11 0.21 -8.27
N MET A 129 -9.46 0.98 -7.23
CA MET A 129 -8.82 2.26 -6.93
C MET A 129 -7.29 2.15 -6.74
N THR A 130 -6.84 1.16 -5.98
CA THR A 130 -5.40 0.89 -5.77
C THR A 130 -4.67 0.56 -7.08
N ALA A 131 -5.32 -0.20 -7.97
CA ALA A 131 -4.76 -0.53 -9.28
C ALA A 131 -4.71 0.71 -10.18
N MET A 132 -5.73 1.56 -10.15
CA MET A 132 -5.79 2.81 -10.91
C MET A 132 -4.64 3.74 -10.51
N ILE A 133 -4.50 4.01 -9.21
CA ILE A 133 -3.46 4.88 -8.64
C ILE A 133 -2.05 4.38 -9.02
N ARG A 134 -1.79 3.06 -8.93
CA ARG A 134 -0.49 2.46 -9.26
C ARG A 134 -0.12 2.57 -10.75
N ASN A 135 -1.11 2.68 -11.65
CA ASN A 135 -0.88 2.63 -13.10
C ASN A 135 -1.02 4.00 -13.79
N LEU A 136 -1.16 5.11 -13.06
CA LEU A 136 -1.30 6.47 -13.64
C LEU A 136 -0.17 6.84 -14.61
N GLY A 137 1.08 6.51 -14.25
CA GLY A 137 2.23 6.75 -15.13
C GLY A 137 2.16 5.96 -16.44
N LYS A 138 1.71 4.70 -16.39
CA LYS A 138 1.53 3.87 -17.60
C LYS A 138 0.40 4.39 -18.48
N MET A 139 -0.74 4.77 -17.89
CA MET A 139 -1.86 5.35 -18.64
C MET A 139 -1.49 6.71 -19.27
N SER A 140 -0.61 7.47 -18.62
CA SER A 140 -0.10 8.72 -19.20
C SER A 140 0.90 8.47 -20.33
N GLU A 141 1.79 7.48 -20.18
CA GLU A 141 2.79 7.14 -21.20
C GLU A 141 2.16 6.68 -22.52
N ILE A 142 1.08 5.89 -22.47
CA ILE A 142 0.34 5.48 -23.68
C ILE A 142 -0.58 6.57 -24.23
N ASN A 143 -0.58 7.77 -23.64
CA ASN A 143 -1.46 8.88 -24.01
C ASN A 143 -2.96 8.61 -23.82
N LEU A 144 -3.35 7.82 -22.82
CA LEU A 144 -4.76 7.69 -22.42
C LEU A 144 -5.21 8.93 -21.62
N LEU A 145 -4.33 9.49 -20.79
CA LEU A 145 -4.61 10.65 -19.92
C LEU A 145 -4.26 11.99 -20.58
N LYS A 146 -4.78 12.21 -21.79
CA LYS A 146 -4.71 13.51 -22.48
C LYS A 146 -5.61 14.53 -21.78
N GLU A 147 -5.27 15.80 -21.94
CA GLU A 147 -6.10 16.91 -21.48
C GLU A 147 -7.54 16.78 -22.00
N ASN A 148 -8.51 16.95 -21.09
CA ASN A 148 -9.94 16.86 -21.33
C ASN A 148 -10.44 15.49 -21.83
N SER A 149 -9.62 14.43 -21.74
CA SER A 149 -10.04 13.08 -22.13
C SER A 149 -11.09 12.51 -21.16
N GLN A 150 -11.90 11.57 -21.64
CA GLN A 150 -12.88 10.89 -20.78
C GLN A 150 -12.19 10.12 -19.64
N ALA A 151 -11.02 9.54 -19.91
CA ALA A 151 -10.24 8.81 -18.91
C ALA A 151 -9.67 9.74 -17.83
N GLU A 152 -9.20 10.94 -18.19
CA GLU A 152 -8.78 11.96 -17.23
C GLU A 152 -9.93 12.34 -16.30
N LYS A 153 -11.09 12.69 -16.86
CA LYS A 153 -12.29 13.06 -16.09
C LYS A 153 -12.71 11.96 -15.13
N GLN A 154 -12.76 10.71 -15.60
CA GLN A 154 -13.11 9.56 -14.77
C GLN A 154 -12.14 9.36 -13.61
N ILE A 155 -10.83 9.50 -13.83
CA ILE A 155 -9.82 9.36 -12.78
C ILE A 155 -9.93 10.50 -11.76
N VAL A 156 -10.07 11.74 -12.22
CA VAL A 156 -10.19 12.92 -11.36
C VAL A 156 -11.46 12.84 -10.51
N GLU A 157 -12.58 12.41 -11.08
CA GLU A 157 -13.84 12.19 -10.35
C GLU A 157 -13.66 11.15 -9.23
N ARG A 158 -13.07 9.99 -9.56
CA ARG A 158 -12.84 8.91 -8.58
C ARG A 158 -11.85 9.30 -7.49
N LEU A 159 -10.80 10.05 -7.81
CA LEU A 159 -9.83 10.56 -6.83
C LEU A 159 -10.45 11.60 -5.88
N ASN A 160 -11.43 12.37 -6.33
CA ASN A 160 -12.14 13.32 -5.48
C ASN A 160 -13.33 12.70 -4.72
N ASP A 161 -13.71 11.46 -5.04
CA ASP A 161 -14.76 10.74 -4.33
C ASP A 161 -14.24 10.16 -3.00
N GLN A 162 -14.53 10.91 -1.94
CA GLN A 162 -14.25 10.56 -0.55
C GLN A 162 -14.84 9.20 -0.12
N GLN A 163 -16.02 8.83 -0.60
CA GLN A 163 -16.65 7.57 -0.22
C GLN A 163 -15.96 6.39 -0.91
N GLN A 164 -15.59 6.53 -2.18
CA GLN A 164 -14.80 5.52 -2.90
C GLN A 164 -13.42 5.34 -2.26
N LEU A 165 -12.71 6.43 -1.94
CA LEU A 165 -11.41 6.37 -1.26
C LEU A 165 -11.50 5.61 0.07
N ARG A 166 -12.54 5.88 0.87
CA ARG A 166 -12.78 5.21 2.14
C ARG A 166 -13.11 3.73 1.96
N ARG A 167 -14.02 3.40 1.03
CA ARG A 167 -14.43 2.01 0.74
C ARG A 167 -13.26 1.17 0.26
N ALA A 168 -12.43 1.71 -0.63
CA ALA A 168 -11.22 1.07 -1.12
C ALA A 168 -10.05 1.10 -0.12
N ARG A 169 -10.26 1.64 1.10
CA ARG A 169 -9.28 1.72 2.19
C ARG A 169 -7.96 2.36 1.74
N ILE A 170 -8.05 3.42 0.95
CA ILE A 170 -6.89 4.13 0.45
C ILE A 170 -6.31 5.02 1.56
N HIS A 171 -5.16 4.62 2.08
CA HIS A 171 -4.44 5.39 3.09
C HIS A 171 -3.76 6.65 2.49
N PRO A 172 -3.70 7.80 3.19
CA PRO A 172 -3.00 9.00 2.73
C PRO A 172 -1.57 8.73 2.23
N PHE A 173 -0.86 7.85 2.91
CA PHE A 173 0.48 7.41 2.53
C PHE A 173 0.54 6.86 1.09
N ASN A 174 -0.41 6.02 0.69
CA ASN A 174 -0.46 5.45 -0.66
C ASN A 174 -0.66 6.53 -1.73
N LEU A 175 -1.46 7.55 -1.41
CA LEU A 175 -1.71 8.68 -2.29
C LEU A 175 -0.47 9.57 -2.44
N LEU A 176 0.27 9.79 -1.36
CA LEU A 176 1.53 10.53 -1.43
C LEU A 176 2.58 9.80 -2.28
N VAL A 177 2.75 8.49 -2.05
CA VAL A 177 3.67 7.67 -2.85
C VAL A 177 3.32 7.76 -4.34
N ALA A 178 2.04 7.70 -4.65
CA ALA A 178 1.55 7.84 -6.02
C ALA A 178 1.77 9.25 -6.57
N LEU A 179 1.51 10.30 -5.79
CA LEU A 179 1.70 11.69 -6.16
C LEU A 179 3.16 11.98 -6.54
N GLU A 180 4.11 11.65 -5.66
CA GLU A 180 5.54 11.89 -5.92
C GLU A 180 6.06 11.02 -7.06
N THR A 181 5.59 9.77 -7.16
CA THR A 181 5.93 8.91 -8.30
C THR A 181 5.41 9.49 -9.62
N TYR A 182 4.18 9.99 -9.62
CA TYR A 182 3.54 10.54 -10.83
C TYR A 182 4.17 11.86 -11.27
N LYS A 183 4.45 12.77 -10.32
CA LYS A 183 5.11 14.07 -10.53
C LYS A 183 6.45 13.96 -11.24
N ARG A 184 7.16 12.84 -11.08
CA ARG A 184 8.48 12.63 -11.66
C ARG A 184 8.46 12.54 -13.19
N GLY A 185 7.34 12.14 -13.80
CA GLY A 185 7.26 11.97 -15.25
C GLY A 185 8.03 10.76 -15.80
N GLU A 186 8.63 9.92 -14.95
CA GLU A 186 9.35 8.73 -15.38
C GLU A 186 9.34 7.61 -14.35
N GLY A 187 9.41 6.36 -14.82
CA GLY A 187 9.32 5.15 -14.03
C GLY A 187 10.66 4.74 -13.42
N ILE A 188 10.63 4.00 -12.31
CA ILE A 188 11.82 3.68 -11.48
C ILE A 188 12.94 3.02 -12.30
N LYS A 189 12.58 2.15 -13.25
CA LYS A 189 13.53 1.43 -14.12
C LYS A 189 13.95 2.24 -15.37
N GLY A 190 13.60 3.53 -15.46
CA GLY A 190 14.02 4.48 -16.50
C GLY A 190 13.42 4.31 -17.90
N LYS A 191 12.81 3.16 -18.22
CA LYS A 191 12.22 2.90 -19.55
C LYS A 191 10.88 3.58 -19.81
N LEU A 192 10.12 3.86 -18.76
CA LEU A 192 8.78 4.46 -18.86
C LEU A 192 8.91 5.96 -18.65
N LYS A 193 8.44 6.78 -19.59
CA LYS A 193 8.41 8.25 -19.47
C LYS A 193 7.03 8.76 -19.87
N TRP A 194 6.54 9.77 -19.18
CA TRP A 194 5.23 10.36 -19.43
C TRP A 194 5.23 11.86 -19.13
N ASN A 195 4.33 12.57 -19.80
CA ASN A 195 4.01 13.95 -19.43
C ASN A 195 3.05 13.93 -18.24
N VAL A 196 3.33 14.75 -17.23
CA VAL A 196 2.50 14.83 -16.03
C VAL A 196 1.22 15.57 -16.37
N ASN A 197 0.08 14.90 -16.16
CA ASN A 197 -1.22 15.53 -16.28
C ASN A 197 -1.52 16.35 -15.01
N GLU A 198 -1.67 17.66 -15.18
CA GLU A 198 -1.87 18.61 -14.07
C GLU A 198 -3.15 18.35 -13.28
N MET A 199 -4.26 17.98 -13.95
CA MET A 199 -5.53 17.70 -13.29
C MET A 199 -5.46 16.43 -12.44
N VAL A 200 -4.80 15.38 -12.94
CA VAL A 200 -4.57 14.14 -12.18
C VAL A 200 -3.65 14.40 -10.98
N LYS A 201 -2.60 15.21 -11.16
CA LYS A 201 -1.69 15.61 -10.07
C LYS A 201 -2.46 16.36 -8.97
N GLN A 202 -3.26 17.36 -9.33
CA GLN A 202 -4.08 18.12 -8.38
C GLN A 202 -5.12 17.23 -7.68
N ALA A 203 -5.74 16.29 -8.40
CA ALA A 203 -6.68 15.35 -7.83
C ALA A 203 -6.02 14.40 -6.81
N LEU A 204 -4.80 13.91 -7.08
CA LEU A 204 -4.02 13.12 -6.12
C LEU A 204 -3.69 13.92 -4.85
N GLU A 205 -3.32 15.19 -4.99
CA GLU A 205 -3.03 16.09 -3.87
C GLU A 205 -4.30 16.37 -3.03
N SER A 206 -5.43 16.66 -3.68
CA SER A 206 -6.74 16.79 -3.04
C SER A 206 -7.15 15.51 -2.30
N ALA A 207 -6.98 14.35 -2.95
CA ALA A 207 -7.25 13.04 -2.36
C ALA A 207 -6.40 12.79 -1.12
N PHE A 208 -5.10 13.13 -1.18
CA PHE A 208 -4.17 13.00 -0.04
C PHE A 208 -4.71 13.74 1.18
N TYR A 209 -5.06 15.03 1.05
CA TYR A 209 -5.61 15.79 2.18
C TYR A 209 -7.00 15.30 2.62
N SER A 210 -7.85 14.88 1.69
CA SER A 210 -9.18 14.37 2.02
C SER A 210 -9.14 13.04 2.76
N SER A 211 -8.14 12.20 2.46
CA SER A 211 -8.00 10.86 3.04
C SER A 211 -7.68 10.85 4.54
N PHE A 212 -7.12 11.93 5.09
CA PHE A 212 -6.86 12.03 6.54
C PHE A 212 -8.13 11.90 7.38
N LYS A 213 -9.29 12.33 6.85
CA LYS A 213 -10.57 12.26 7.55
C LYS A 213 -11.06 10.83 7.81
N PHE A 214 -10.49 9.83 7.14
CA PHE A 214 -10.88 8.44 7.27
C PHE A 214 -9.96 7.63 8.19
N VAL A 215 -8.88 8.25 8.67
CA VAL A 215 -8.00 7.61 9.65
C VAL A 215 -8.64 7.76 11.02
N GLU A 216 -8.89 6.64 11.69
CA GLU A 216 -9.47 6.65 13.03
C GLU A 216 -8.39 7.09 14.05
N PRO A 217 -8.63 8.15 14.83
CA PRO A 217 -7.67 8.63 15.82
C PRO A 217 -7.62 7.69 17.03
N THR A 218 -6.44 7.55 17.62
CA THR A 218 -6.24 6.84 18.90
C THR A 218 -6.59 7.71 20.10
N ASN A 219 -6.66 9.03 19.91
CA ASN A 219 -6.90 10.05 20.95
C ASN A 219 -5.84 10.03 22.07
N LYS A 220 -4.63 9.55 21.76
CA LYS A 220 -3.47 9.64 22.65
C LYS A 220 -2.72 10.95 22.42
N ARG A 221 -1.84 11.31 23.36
CA ARG A 221 -0.96 12.48 23.21
C ARG A 221 0.36 12.05 22.59
N PHE A 222 0.63 12.59 21.41
CA PHE A 222 1.79 12.24 20.61
C PHE A 222 2.87 13.32 20.71
N CYS A 223 4.12 12.87 20.79
CA CYS A 223 5.31 13.69 20.60
C CYS A 223 6.12 13.12 19.45
N LEU A 224 6.31 13.91 18.39
CA LEU A 224 6.96 13.51 17.15
C LEU A 224 8.33 14.15 17.05
N GLY A 225 9.37 13.34 16.95
CA GLY A 225 10.73 13.75 16.60
C GLY A 225 11.03 13.44 15.15
N LEU A 226 11.37 14.45 14.36
CA LEU A 226 11.76 14.28 12.96
C LEU A 226 13.26 14.51 12.84
N ASP A 227 13.94 13.51 12.33
CA ASP A 227 15.30 13.63 11.88
C ASP A 227 15.35 14.50 10.60
N VAL A 228 16.16 15.56 10.65
CA VAL A 228 16.44 16.48 9.53
C VAL A 228 17.93 16.55 9.20
N SER A 229 18.69 15.55 9.64
CA SER A 229 20.10 15.41 9.28
C SER A 229 20.27 15.27 7.77
N GLY A 230 21.49 15.55 7.28
CA GLY A 230 21.80 15.44 5.86
C GLY A 230 21.64 14.03 5.30
N SER A 231 21.75 12.99 6.13
CA SER A 231 21.58 11.59 5.73
C SER A 231 20.15 11.32 5.26
N MET A 232 19.15 11.92 5.92
CA MET A 232 17.73 11.81 5.56
C MET A 232 17.44 12.26 4.11
N ALA A 233 18.25 13.18 3.57
CA ALA A 233 18.15 13.64 2.19
C ALA A 233 18.64 12.60 1.18
N GLY A 234 19.69 11.88 1.53
CA GLY A 234 20.38 10.90 0.68
C GLY A 234 19.86 9.47 0.82
N ALA A 235 19.16 9.17 1.91
CA ALA A 235 18.57 7.87 2.17
C ALA A 235 17.28 7.69 1.34
N MET A 236 17.35 6.85 0.30
CA MET A 236 16.19 6.51 -0.52
C MET A 236 15.40 5.36 0.11
N ILE A 237 14.11 5.56 0.27
CA ILE A 237 13.32 4.61 1.05
C ILE A 237 12.88 3.42 0.21
N ASN A 238 13.01 2.20 0.77
CA ASN A 238 12.58 0.94 0.15
C ASN A 238 13.18 0.71 -1.25
N GLY A 239 14.40 1.23 -1.50
CA GLY A 239 15.05 1.22 -2.81
C GLY A 239 14.32 2.02 -3.89
N SER A 240 13.32 2.82 -3.52
CA SER A 240 12.56 3.65 -4.44
C SER A 240 13.32 4.94 -4.74
N PRO A 241 13.66 5.25 -6.00
CA PRO A 241 14.30 6.51 -6.37
C PRO A 241 13.33 7.71 -6.37
N THR A 242 12.11 7.58 -5.83
CA THR A 242 11.09 8.65 -5.85
C THR A 242 10.95 9.39 -4.53
N ILE A 243 11.21 8.75 -3.39
CA ILE A 243 10.97 9.36 -2.07
C ILE A 243 12.17 9.08 -1.16
N ASN A 244 12.78 10.15 -0.66
CA ASN A 244 13.83 10.08 0.34
C ASN A 244 13.24 10.05 1.76
N ALA A 245 14.08 9.67 2.74
CA ALA A 245 13.70 9.52 4.13
C ALA A 245 13.09 10.80 4.72
N ALA A 246 13.59 11.98 4.35
CA ALA A 246 13.06 13.27 4.78
C ALA A 246 11.61 13.51 4.32
N VAL A 247 11.30 13.26 3.05
CA VAL A 247 9.92 13.42 2.55
C VAL A 247 9.00 12.39 3.18
N GLY A 248 9.47 11.14 3.33
CA GLY A 248 8.70 10.08 3.98
C GLY A 248 8.41 10.36 5.46
N SER A 249 9.38 10.91 6.21
CA SER A 249 9.20 11.24 7.63
C SER A 249 8.20 12.39 7.82
N CYS A 250 8.32 13.44 7.00
CA CYS A 250 7.37 14.57 7.01
C CYS A 250 5.95 14.10 6.69
N ALA A 251 5.80 13.20 5.73
CA ALA A 251 4.51 12.63 5.36
C ALA A 251 3.85 11.86 6.50
N MET A 252 4.60 10.96 7.14
CA MET A 252 4.11 10.15 8.24
C MET A 252 3.81 11.02 9.47
N CYS A 253 4.65 12.03 9.73
CA CYS A 253 4.37 13.04 10.74
C CYS A 253 3.04 13.77 10.47
N MET A 254 2.82 14.21 9.23
CA MET A 254 1.61 14.92 8.85
C MET A 254 0.35 14.07 9.02
N VAL A 255 0.43 12.75 8.78
CA VAL A 255 -0.67 11.82 9.07
C VAL A 255 -1.05 11.92 10.55
N THR A 256 -0.09 11.79 11.46
CA THR A 256 -0.34 11.84 12.89
C THR A 256 -0.85 13.22 13.32
N VAL A 257 -0.22 14.31 12.89
CA VAL A 257 -0.62 15.69 13.22
C VAL A 257 -2.04 16.00 12.76
N ARG A 258 -2.46 15.49 11.59
CA ARG A 258 -3.80 15.75 11.04
C ARG A 258 -4.87 14.83 11.58
N THR A 259 -4.49 13.71 12.19
CA THR A 259 -5.41 12.71 12.72
C THR A 259 -5.61 12.87 14.22
N GLU A 260 -4.53 13.06 14.97
CA GLU A 260 -4.56 13.03 16.44
C GLU A 260 -4.80 14.43 17.03
N PRO A 261 -5.72 14.56 18.01
CA PRO A 261 -6.11 15.86 18.55
C PRO A 261 -4.98 16.54 19.36
N TYR A 262 -4.05 15.75 19.91
CA TYR A 262 -2.95 16.24 20.73
C TYR A 262 -1.62 15.74 20.17
N THR A 263 -0.99 16.57 19.35
CA THR A 263 0.31 16.27 18.75
C THR A 263 1.28 17.43 18.98
N LYS A 264 2.49 17.11 19.45
CA LYS A 264 3.62 18.04 19.53
C LYS A 264 4.69 17.57 18.56
N VAL A 265 5.19 18.47 17.73
CA VAL A 265 6.38 18.22 16.90
C VAL A 265 7.55 18.93 17.57
N VAL A 266 8.60 18.18 17.90
CA VAL A 266 9.74 18.71 18.63
C VAL A 266 10.63 19.54 17.70
N ASP A 267 11.01 20.72 18.17
CA ASP A 267 11.96 21.65 17.53
C ASP A 267 11.57 22.16 16.13
N GLN A 268 10.31 21.98 15.71
CA GLN A 268 9.82 22.46 14.43
C GLN A 268 8.36 22.94 14.49
N SER A 269 8.08 24.01 13.75
CA SER A 269 6.72 24.39 13.41
C SER A 269 6.17 23.46 12.32
N LEU A 270 4.85 23.27 12.26
CA LEU A 270 4.22 22.48 11.20
C LEU A 270 4.52 23.03 9.80
N GLU A 271 4.66 24.36 9.68
CA GLU A 271 5.08 25.05 8.45
C GLU A 271 6.52 24.66 8.06
N THR A 272 7.41 24.55 9.05
CA THR A 272 8.77 24.04 8.85
C THR A 272 8.76 22.58 8.39
N VAL A 273 7.93 21.71 8.96
CA VAL A 273 7.79 20.32 8.49
C VAL A 273 7.33 20.26 7.02
N MET A 274 6.49 21.20 6.59
CA MET A 274 6.05 21.31 5.19
C MET A 274 7.15 21.92 4.29
N ASP A 275 7.95 22.86 4.80
CA ASP A 275 9.06 23.53 4.09
C ASP A 275 10.39 22.76 4.08
N VAL A 276 10.59 21.82 5.02
CA VAL A 276 11.78 20.93 5.10
C VAL A 276 11.89 20.02 3.87
N THR A 277 10.79 19.81 3.15
CA THR A 277 10.84 19.20 1.79
C THR A 277 11.61 20.04 0.77
N ARG A 278 11.91 21.32 1.04
CA ARG A 278 12.60 22.25 0.14
C ARG A 278 13.95 22.77 0.67
N LYS A 279 14.16 22.86 1.98
CA LYS A 279 15.41 23.34 2.59
C LYS A 279 15.73 22.55 3.85
N ILE A 280 16.79 21.77 3.79
CA ILE A 280 17.29 21.00 4.94
C ILE A 280 18.21 21.92 5.75
N SER A 281 17.76 22.33 6.94
CA SER A 281 18.68 22.83 7.96
C SER A 281 19.33 21.63 8.63
N MET A 282 20.63 21.47 8.40
CA MET A 282 21.39 20.32 8.89
C MET A 282 21.56 20.38 10.42
N GLY A 283 21.08 19.36 11.12
CA GLY A 283 21.34 19.10 12.53
C GLY A 283 21.72 17.63 12.76
N ASN A 284 22.24 17.30 13.94
CA ASN A 284 22.55 15.92 14.33
C ASN A 284 21.30 15.21 14.86
N THR A 285 21.20 13.90 14.64
CA THR A 285 20.06 13.09 15.08
C THR A 285 20.24 12.57 16.50
N ASP A 286 19.50 13.14 17.45
CA ASP A 286 19.38 12.55 18.79
C ASP A 286 17.94 12.07 19.05
N CYS A 287 17.76 10.75 18.91
CA CYS A 287 16.50 10.06 19.15
C CYS A 287 16.03 10.12 20.61
N ALA A 288 16.87 10.57 21.56
CA ALA A 288 16.49 10.79 22.94
C ALA A 288 15.85 12.18 23.18
N LEU A 289 16.06 13.13 22.26
CA LEU A 289 15.59 14.52 22.41
C LEU A 289 14.10 14.63 22.68
N PRO A 290 13.19 13.92 22.00
CA PRO A 290 11.76 14.11 22.24
C PRO A 290 11.35 13.81 23.69
N MET A 291 11.92 12.76 24.28
CA MET A 291 11.66 12.39 25.67
C MET A 291 12.30 13.38 26.64
N MET A 292 13.52 13.84 26.37
CA MET A 292 14.21 14.82 27.21
C MET A 292 13.51 16.19 27.17
N TRP A 293 13.16 16.66 25.97
CA TRP A 293 12.37 17.87 25.76
C TRP A 293 11.04 17.82 26.51
N ALA A 294 10.33 16.68 26.47
CA ALA A 294 9.08 16.52 27.18
C ALA A 294 9.24 16.52 28.72
N ILE A 295 10.37 16.02 29.25
CA ILE A 295 10.71 16.17 30.68
C ILE A 295 10.92 17.65 31.03
N ASP A 296 11.73 18.35 30.24
CA ASP A 296 12.14 19.73 30.53
C ASP A 296 10.96 20.70 30.46
N HIS A 297 10.04 20.47 29.51
CA HIS A 297 8.83 21.27 29.33
C HIS A 297 7.63 20.76 30.16
N LYS A 298 7.80 19.66 30.90
CA LYS A 298 6.75 18.99 31.66
C LYS A 298 5.52 18.64 30.82
N GLU A 299 5.75 18.27 29.57
CA GLU A 299 4.69 17.91 28.63
C GLU A 299 4.19 16.49 28.90
N ASP A 300 2.87 16.35 28.91
CA ASP A 300 2.22 15.07 29.19
C ASP A 300 1.96 14.30 27.89
N ILE A 301 2.76 13.27 27.65
CA ILE A 301 2.84 12.50 26.41
C ILE A 301 2.62 11.02 26.70
N ASP A 302 1.81 10.38 25.86
CA ASP A 302 1.56 8.94 25.94
C ASP A 302 2.45 8.18 24.95
N ILE A 303 2.63 8.72 23.74
CA ILE A 303 3.36 8.06 22.65
C ILE A 303 4.42 8.99 22.07
N PHE A 304 5.67 8.52 22.04
CA PHE A 304 6.75 9.15 21.30
C PHE A 304 6.93 8.44 19.96
N ILE A 305 7.07 9.19 18.87
CA ILE A 305 7.44 8.64 17.56
C ILE A 305 8.68 9.38 17.08
N VAL A 306 9.72 8.63 16.72
CA VAL A 306 10.95 9.18 16.14
C VAL A 306 11.10 8.66 14.73
N TYR A 307 11.15 9.57 13.74
CA TYR A 307 11.41 9.25 12.35
C TYR A 307 12.88 9.53 12.04
N THR A 308 13.67 8.52 11.69
CA THR A 308 15.11 8.63 11.40
C THR A 308 15.53 7.64 10.32
N ASP A 309 16.56 7.95 9.52
CA ASP A 309 16.99 7.10 8.43
C ASP A 309 17.88 5.97 8.89
N ASN A 310 18.93 6.23 9.68
CA ASN A 310 19.77 5.19 10.26
C ASN A 310 20.85 5.64 11.26
N GLU A 311 20.71 6.79 11.91
CA GLU A 311 21.78 7.23 12.81
C GLU A 311 21.60 6.70 14.23
N THR A 312 22.49 5.75 14.53
CA THR A 312 22.98 5.39 15.86
C THR A 312 23.17 6.63 16.71
N TRP A 313 22.48 6.66 17.86
CA TRP A 313 22.80 7.42 19.07
C TRP A 313 23.92 8.47 18.92
N TYR A 314 23.53 9.71 18.65
CA TYR A 314 24.39 10.88 18.79
C TYR A 314 23.94 11.66 20.03
N GLY A 315 24.24 11.18 21.23
CA GLY A 315 23.81 11.85 22.47
C GLY A 315 24.47 11.28 23.71
N GLU A 316 24.18 11.82 24.89
CA GLU A 316 24.70 11.27 26.16
C GLU A 316 23.83 10.12 26.72
N ILE A 317 22.58 10.01 26.26
CA ILE A 317 21.57 9.08 26.81
C ILE A 317 20.95 8.25 25.69
N HIS A 318 20.90 6.93 25.88
CA HIS A 318 20.22 6.04 24.94
C HIS A 318 18.70 6.27 24.95
N PRO A 319 17.97 6.23 23.81
CA PRO A 319 16.52 6.49 23.76
C PRO A 319 15.69 5.63 24.73
N SER A 320 16.05 4.37 24.94
CA SER A 320 15.43 3.52 25.97
C SER A 320 15.65 4.03 27.40
N GLY A 321 16.83 4.56 27.69
CA GLY A 321 17.14 5.23 28.95
C GLY A 321 16.35 6.54 29.12
N ALA A 322 16.22 7.32 28.04
CA ALA A 322 15.43 8.56 28.04
C ALA A 322 13.94 8.28 28.26
N LEU A 323 13.37 7.25 27.63
CA LEU A 323 11.99 6.82 27.88
C LEU A 323 11.81 6.37 29.32
N LYS A 324 12.69 5.50 29.86
CA LYS A 324 12.64 5.07 31.27
C LYS A 324 12.69 6.27 32.23
N LYS A 325 13.54 7.25 31.94
CA LYS A 325 13.64 8.51 32.70
C LYS A 325 12.35 9.34 32.61
N TYR A 326 11.74 9.44 31.43
CA TYR A 326 10.45 10.12 31.23
C TYR A 326 9.34 9.44 32.05
N ARG A 327 9.22 8.11 31.95
CA ARG A 327 8.22 7.32 32.70
C ARG A 327 8.30 7.57 34.20
N ILE A 328 9.52 7.64 34.76
CA ILE A 328 9.74 7.90 36.18
C ILE A 328 9.46 9.37 36.54
N LYS A 329 10.12 10.33 35.85
CA LYS A 329 10.05 11.76 36.19
C LYS A 329 8.66 12.36 35.99
N MET A 330 7.93 11.89 34.99
CA MET A 330 6.60 12.40 34.63
C MET A 330 5.47 11.54 35.21
N ASN A 331 5.79 10.48 35.96
CA ASN A 331 4.82 9.50 36.47
C ASN A 331 3.94 8.90 35.34
N LYS A 332 4.58 8.43 34.27
CA LYS A 332 3.97 7.92 33.04
C LYS A 332 4.43 6.49 32.73
N PRO A 333 4.12 5.48 33.57
CA PRO A 333 4.65 4.13 33.40
C PRO A 333 4.26 3.48 32.06
N GLN A 334 3.15 3.93 31.46
CA GLN A 334 2.63 3.40 30.19
C GLN A 334 3.11 4.17 28.95
N ALA A 335 3.99 5.17 29.08
CA ALA A 335 4.50 5.90 27.91
C ALA A 335 5.25 4.95 26.98
N LYS A 336 5.02 5.08 25.67
CA LYS A 336 5.59 4.21 24.65
C LYS A 336 6.51 4.97 23.70
N LEU A 337 7.50 4.28 23.14
CA LEU A 337 8.36 4.80 22.07
C LEU A 337 8.20 3.95 20.81
N ILE A 338 7.95 4.61 19.69
CA ILE A 338 7.99 4.03 18.36
C ILE A 338 9.15 4.65 17.61
N VAL A 339 10.03 3.81 17.10
CA VAL A 339 11.14 4.24 16.24
C VAL A 339 10.81 3.80 14.83
N CYS A 340 10.77 4.78 13.94
CA CYS A 340 10.33 4.66 12.58
C CYS A 340 11.56 4.78 11.67
N GLY A 341 12.16 3.62 11.35
CA GLY A 341 13.36 3.54 10.52
C GLY A 341 13.03 3.76 9.05
N MET A 342 13.50 4.87 8.49
CA MET A 342 13.21 5.30 7.13
C MET A 342 14.16 4.67 6.09
N ALA A 343 15.26 4.05 6.52
CA ALA A 343 16.15 3.28 5.62
C ALA A 343 16.46 1.87 6.17
N SER A 344 16.71 0.95 5.24
CA SER A 344 16.95 -0.47 5.56
C SER A 344 18.41 -0.73 5.95
N ASN A 345 18.78 -0.39 7.18
CA ASN A 345 20.00 -0.92 7.79
C ASN A 345 19.63 -1.74 9.04
N LYS A 346 20.49 -2.69 9.39
CA LYS A 346 20.29 -3.57 10.56
C LYS A 346 20.52 -2.79 11.85
N PHE A 347 19.51 -2.08 12.32
CA PHE A 347 19.59 -1.37 13.59
C PHE A 347 18.34 -1.62 14.45
N THR A 348 18.51 -1.62 15.78
CA THR A 348 17.43 -1.70 16.76
C THR A 348 17.65 -0.63 17.83
N ILE A 349 16.77 0.38 17.88
CA ILE A 349 16.79 1.43 18.92
C ILE A 349 15.88 1.00 20.08
N ALA A 350 14.77 0.32 19.77
CA ALA A 350 13.86 -0.23 20.77
C ALA A 350 14.54 -1.33 21.58
N ASP A 351 14.37 -1.29 22.91
CA ASP A 351 14.83 -2.37 23.80
C ASP A 351 13.93 -3.60 23.60
N PRO A 352 14.44 -4.75 23.11
CA PRO A 352 13.60 -5.93 22.84
C PRO A 352 12.89 -6.49 24.08
N ASN A 353 13.33 -6.11 25.28
CA ASN A 353 12.74 -6.54 26.55
C ASN A 353 11.70 -5.55 27.10
N ASP A 354 11.46 -4.42 26.42
CA ASP A 354 10.49 -3.40 26.83
C ASP A 354 9.26 -3.44 25.91
N GLY A 355 8.15 -4.01 26.40
CA GLY A 355 6.89 -4.07 25.64
C GLY A 355 6.25 -2.72 25.32
N GLY A 356 6.81 -1.60 25.82
CA GLY A 356 6.42 -0.25 25.43
C GLY A 356 7.37 0.39 24.43
N MET A 357 8.27 -0.37 23.78
CA MET A 357 9.11 0.11 22.69
C MET A 357 8.89 -0.72 21.42
N LEU A 358 8.85 -0.06 20.27
CA LEU A 358 8.62 -0.73 18.98
C LEU A 358 9.51 -0.11 17.89
N ASP A 359 10.28 -0.96 17.20
CA ASP A 359 10.95 -0.58 15.95
C ASP A 359 10.04 -0.96 14.76
N ILE A 360 9.77 -0.01 13.87
CA ILE A 360 9.03 -0.25 12.61
C ILE A 360 9.82 0.28 11.41
N VAL A 361 9.59 -0.33 10.25
CA VAL A 361 10.05 0.22 8.98
C VAL A 361 9.07 1.32 8.57
N GLY A 362 9.58 2.55 8.48
CA GLY A 362 8.74 3.74 8.49
C GLY A 362 7.99 4.06 7.21
N PHE A 363 8.35 3.40 6.12
CA PHE A 363 7.77 3.63 4.80
C PHE A 363 7.10 2.39 4.26
N ASP A 364 6.29 1.78 5.13
CA ASP A 364 5.35 0.73 4.78
C ASP A 364 3.94 1.30 4.82
N SER A 365 3.13 0.93 3.81
CA SER A 365 1.68 1.16 3.81
C SER A 365 0.96 0.64 5.06
N ALA A 366 1.51 -0.37 5.75
CA ALA A 366 0.98 -0.90 7.00
C ALA A 366 1.44 -0.13 8.26
N ALA A 367 2.51 0.68 8.18
CA ALA A 367 3.11 1.35 9.33
C ALA A 367 2.11 2.23 10.12
N PRO A 368 1.24 3.04 9.49
CA PRO A 368 0.24 3.84 10.22
C PRO A 368 -0.73 2.99 11.06
N GLN A 369 -1.17 1.85 10.53
CA GLN A 369 -2.06 0.94 11.24
C GLN A 369 -1.35 0.29 12.44
N ILE A 370 -0.09 -0.12 12.25
CA ILE A 370 0.75 -0.69 13.32
C ILE A 370 0.97 0.35 14.43
N ILE A 371 1.28 1.62 14.08
CA ILE A 371 1.41 2.72 15.04
C ILE A 371 0.15 2.87 15.88
N SER A 372 -1.03 2.89 15.24
CA SER A 372 -2.32 2.98 15.93
C SER A 372 -2.54 1.80 16.89
N GLN A 373 -2.39 0.57 16.41
CA GLN A 373 -2.59 -0.63 17.21
C GLN A 373 -1.64 -0.71 18.40
N PHE A 374 -0.35 -0.38 18.19
CA PHE A 374 0.63 -0.32 19.26
C PHE A 374 0.26 0.76 20.30
N SER A 375 -0.15 1.93 19.85
CA SER A 375 -0.55 3.04 20.72
C SER A 375 -1.74 2.69 21.60
N LEU A 376 -2.69 1.91 21.07
CA LEU A 376 -3.85 1.39 21.78
C LEU A 376 -3.55 0.16 22.66
N GLY A 377 -2.39 -0.49 22.49
CA GLY A 377 -2.02 -1.71 23.22
C GLY A 377 -2.70 -2.97 22.68
N LEU A 378 -2.91 -3.03 21.37
CA LEU A 378 -3.53 -4.16 20.65
C LEU A 378 -2.51 -5.10 19.99
N LEU A 379 -1.22 -4.82 20.14
CA LEU A 379 -0.11 -5.65 19.64
C LEU A 379 0.52 -6.47 20.75
#